data_AF-A0AB33K3H2-F1
#
_entry.id   AF-A0AB33K3H2-F1
#
_cell.length_a   1.000
_cell.length_b   1.000
_cell.length_c   1.000
_cell.angle_alpha   90.00
_cell.angle_beta   90.00
_cell.angle_gamma   90.00
#
_symmetry.space_group_name_H-M   'P 1'
#
loop_
_entity.id
_entity.type
_entity.pdbx_description
1 polymer ?
#
loop_
_entity_poly.entity_id
_entity_poly.type
_entity_poly.pdbx_seq_one_letter_code
_entity_poly.pdbx_strand_id
1 'polypeptide(L)' 'MIPAPALRQTGPVQPEEPALIPPIPPDRPALLRCRRCGRPLHDPESRILRLGPGCRGPEDSTHVVPGEQEPLF' A
#
# COMPACT_ATOMS: atom_id res chain seq x y z
N MET A 1 -3.28 -9.18 -57.12
CA MET A 1 -4.61 -9.07 -56.47
C MET A 1 -4.46 -9.66 -55.07
N ILE A 2 -4.51 -8.85 -54.01
CA ILE A 2 -4.33 -9.29 -52.61
C ILE A 2 -5.71 -9.17 -51.94
N PRO A 3 -6.26 -10.21 -51.28
CA PRO A 3 -7.53 -10.08 -50.57
C PRO A 3 -7.36 -9.28 -49.28
N ALA A 4 -8.35 -8.47 -48.95
CA ALA A 4 -8.38 -7.65 -47.73
C ALA A 4 -8.55 -8.51 -46.47
N PRO A 5 -7.94 -8.15 -45.33
CA PRO A 5 -8.15 -8.85 -44.07
C PRO A 5 -9.55 -8.56 -43.51
N ALA A 6 -10.23 -9.60 -43.03
CA ALA A 6 -11.54 -9.53 -42.40
C ALA A 6 -11.47 -8.71 -41.10
N LEU A 7 -12.38 -7.72 -40.99
CA LEU A 7 -12.59 -6.92 -39.78
C LEU A 7 -12.98 -7.85 -38.62
N ARG A 8 -12.14 -7.87 -37.56
CA ARG A 8 -12.45 -8.54 -36.29
C ARG A 8 -13.66 -7.83 -35.68
N GLN A 9 -14.77 -8.57 -35.57
CA GLN A 9 -15.96 -8.13 -34.88
C GLN A 9 -15.63 -7.96 -33.39
N THR A 10 -15.66 -6.72 -32.90
CA THR A 10 -15.68 -6.43 -31.47
C THR A 10 -17.01 -6.90 -30.92
N GLY A 11 -17.00 -7.98 -30.14
CA GLY A 11 -18.16 -8.42 -29.36
C GLY A 11 -18.61 -7.33 -28.38
N PRO A 12 -19.85 -7.43 -27.85
CA PRO A 12 -20.35 -6.47 -26.88
C PRO A 12 -19.46 -6.48 -25.63
N VAL A 13 -18.98 -5.30 -25.25
CA VAL A 13 -18.31 -5.05 -23.97
C VAL A 13 -19.31 -5.43 -22.88
N GLN A 14 -19.02 -6.50 -22.13
CA GLN A 14 -19.78 -6.86 -20.94
C GLN A 14 -19.78 -5.65 -19.98
N PRO A 15 -20.91 -5.30 -19.34
CA PRO A 15 -20.94 -4.26 -18.33
C PRO A 15 -19.91 -4.62 -17.26
N GLU A 16 -18.94 -3.75 -17.08
CA GLU A 16 -17.90 -3.86 -16.06
C GLU A 16 -18.61 -3.88 -14.71
N GLU A 17 -18.78 -5.06 -14.13
CA GLU A 17 -19.22 -5.18 -12.74
C GLU A 17 -18.22 -4.36 -11.93
N PRO A 18 -18.65 -3.25 -11.30
CA PRO A 18 -17.72 -2.34 -10.67
C PRO A 18 -16.98 -3.15 -9.62
N ALA A 19 -15.68 -3.33 -9.84
CA ALA A 19 -14.84 -4.04 -8.90
C ALA A 19 -15.08 -3.40 -7.54
N LEU A 20 -15.50 -4.21 -6.55
CA LEU A 20 -15.68 -3.84 -5.15
C LEU A 20 -14.33 -3.49 -4.47
N ILE A 21 -13.40 -2.90 -5.23
CA ILE A 21 -12.16 -2.38 -4.72
C ILE A 21 -12.55 -1.17 -3.88
N PRO A 22 -12.37 -1.21 -2.55
CA PRO A 22 -12.60 -0.03 -1.73
C PRO A 22 -11.74 1.10 -2.30
N PRO A 23 -12.27 2.34 -2.39
CA PRO A 23 -11.49 3.46 -2.89
C PRO A 23 -10.20 3.54 -2.08
N ILE A 24 -9.05 3.54 -2.76
CA ILE A 24 -7.76 3.75 -2.09
C ILE A 24 -7.87 5.14 -1.44
N PRO A 25 -7.78 5.25 -0.11
CA PRO A 25 -7.93 6.55 0.56
C PRO A 25 -6.88 7.52 0.00
N PRO A 26 -7.28 8.71 -0.50
CA PRO A 26 -6.38 9.64 -1.18
C PRO A 26 -5.44 10.41 -0.23
N ASP A 27 -5.12 9.87 0.94
CA ASP A 27 -4.29 10.55 1.93
C ASP A 27 -3.15 9.63 2.36
N ARG A 28 -2.09 9.60 1.53
CA ARG A 28 -0.78 9.12 2.00
C ARG A 28 -0.44 9.97 3.23
N PRO A 29 -0.08 9.36 4.36
CA PRO A 29 -0.10 10.06 5.63
C PRO A 29 0.77 11.31 5.57
N ALA A 30 0.29 12.38 6.20
CA ALA A 30 1.03 13.58 6.52
C ALA A 30 2.51 13.25 6.78
N LEU A 31 3.39 14.00 6.15
CA LEU A 31 4.84 13.83 6.17
C LEU A 31 5.32 13.75 7.64
N LEU A 32 5.44 12.52 8.17
CA LEU A 32 5.73 12.29 9.58
C LEU A 32 7.17 12.69 9.85
N ARG A 33 7.41 13.37 10.97
CA ARG A 33 8.75 13.80 11.38
C ARG A 33 9.21 13.01 12.59
N CYS A 34 10.51 12.74 12.64
CA CYS A 34 11.16 12.15 13.79
C CYS A 34 10.93 13.02 15.02
N ARG A 35 10.43 12.44 16.12
CA ARG A 35 10.24 13.18 17.37
C ARG A 35 11.55 13.71 17.96
N ARG A 36 12.69 13.10 17.63
CA ARG A 36 14.00 13.42 18.21
C ARG A 36 14.81 14.41 17.38
N CYS A 37 14.85 14.24 16.06
CA CYS A 37 15.67 15.07 15.16
C CYS A 37 14.86 15.87 14.12
N GLY A 38 13.54 15.75 14.10
CA GLY A 38 12.66 16.48 13.18
C GLY A 38 12.75 16.06 11.69
N ARG A 39 13.66 15.14 11.33
CA ARG A 39 13.82 14.66 9.95
C ARG A 39 12.57 13.92 9.45
N PRO A 40 12.25 14.01 8.16
CA PRO A 40 11.11 13.30 7.57
C PRO A 40 11.30 11.78 7.65
N LEU A 41 10.22 11.07 7.95
CA LEU A 41 10.16 9.62 8.08
C LEU A 41 9.43 9.04 6.88
N HIS A 42 10.20 8.40 5.99
CA HIS A 42 9.68 7.77 4.77
C HIS A 42 9.35 6.30 4.98
N ASP A 43 10.17 5.62 5.78
CA ASP A 43 10.10 4.19 6.02
C ASP A 43 8.95 3.82 6.98
N PRO A 44 8.17 2.74 6.69
CA PRO A 44 7.01 2.36 7.48
C PRO A 44 7.32 2.09 8.95
N GLU A 45 8.41 1.38 9.28
CA GLU A 45 8.78 1.16 10.68
C GLU A 45 9.07 2.49 11.39
N SER A 46 9.78 3.39 10.71
CA SER A 46 10.13 4.68 11.28
C SER A 46 8.87 5.50 11.58
N ARG A 47 7.84 5.38 10.73
CA ARG A 47 6.55 6.05 10.91
C ARG A 47 5.78 5.48 12.11
N ILE A 48 5.80 4.16 12.29
CA ILE A 48 5.16 3.46 13.43
C ILE A 48 5.80 3.94 14.74
N LEU A 49 7.12 3.94 14.82
CA LEU A 49 7.87 4.37 16.01
C LEU A 49 7.91 5.90 16.18
N ARG A 50 7.62 6.64 15.11
CA ARG A 50 7.86 8.10 14.96
C ARG A 50 9.30 8.51 15.26
N LEU A 51 10.24 7.62 14.96
CA LEU A 51 11.67 7.80 15.14
C LEU A 51 12.42 7.33 13.88
N GLY A 52 13.32 8.18 13.40
CA GLY A 52 14.18 7.86 12.27
C GLY A 52 15.24 6.82 12.66
N PRO A 53 15.79 6.06 11.69
CA PRO A 53 16.70 4.95 11.96
C PRO A 53 17.94 5.35 12.77
N GLY A 54 18.51 6.54 12.51
CA GLY A 54 19.65 7.07 13.28
C GLY A 54 19.30 7.60 14.68
N CYS A 55 18.02 7.65 15.05
CA CYS A 55 17.56 8.09 16.37
C CYS A 55 16.99 6.95 17.23
N ARG A 56 16.87 5.74 16.67
CA ARG A 56 16.40 4.55 17.38
C ARG A 56 17.49 4.07 18.35
N GLY A 57 17.13 3.89 19.61
CA GLY A 57 17.94 3.18 20.59
C GLY A 57 17.52 1.71 20.73
N PRO A 58 18.26 0.92 21.52
CA PRO A 58 17.88 -0.47 21.82
C PRO A 58 16.50 -0.55 22.51
N GLU A 59 16.15 0.44 23.32
CA GLU A 59 14.83 0.58 23.95
C GLU A 59 13.68 0.95 23.00
N ASP A 60 13.94 1.42 21.78
CA ASP A 60 12.92 1.79 20.78
C ASP A 60 12.57 0.64 19.82
N SER A 61 12.97 -0.59 20.16
CA SER A 61 12.73 -1.77 19.32
C SER A 61 11.25 -2.18 19.33
N THR A 62 10.67 -2.42 18.15
CA THR A 62 9.29 -2.89 18.02
C THR A 62 9.19 -4.33 18.50
N HIS A 63 8.45 -4.58 19.59
CA HIS A 63 8.14 -5.94 20.00
C HIS A 63 6.98 -6.50 19.16
N VAL A 64 7.26 -7.58 18.43
CA VAL A 64 6.21 -8.39 17.81
C VAL A 64 5.54 -9.18 18.93
N VAL A 65 4.29 -8.83 19.22
CA VAL A 65 3.48 -9.55 20.20
C VAL A 65 2.86 -10.75 19.46
N PRO A 66 2.98 -11.98 19.97
CA PRO A 66 2.29 -13.11 19.38
C PRO A 66 0.77 -12.88 19.47
N GLY A 67 0.12 -12.76 18.33
CA GLY A 67 -1.33 -12.73 18.22
C GLY A 67 -1.84 -14.09 17.76
N GLU A 68 -2.90 -14.59 18.41
CA GLU A 68 -3.63 -15.76 17.93
C GLU A 68 -4.45 -15.33 16.70
N GLN A 69 -3.94 -15.63 15.50
CA GLN A 69 -4.68 -15.45 14.27
C GLN A 69 -5.53 -16.71 14.06
N GLU A 70 -6.84 -16.60 14.29
CA GLU A 70 -7.78 -17.70 14.02
C GLU A 70 -7.76 -17.99 12.51
N PRO A 71 -7.36 -19.20 12.09
CA PRO A 71 -7.37 -19.57 10.69
C PRO A 71 -8.81 -19.67 10.17
N LEU A 72 -9.08 -19.06 9.02
CA LEU A 72 -10.34 -19.19 8.31
C LEU A 72 -10.37 -20.57 7.63
N PHE A 73 -11.15 -21.50 8.17
CA PHE A 73 -11.47 -22.78 7.53
C PHE A 73 -12.98 -22.89 7.29
#